data_AF-A0A522U3H7-F1
#
_entry.id   AF-A0A522U3H7-F1
#
_cell.length_a   1.000
_cell.length_b   1.000
_cell.length_c   1.000
_cell.angle_alpha   90.00
_cell.angle_beta   90.00
_cell.angle_gamma   90.00
#
_symmetry.space_group_name_H-M   'P 1'
#
loop_
_entity.id
_entity.type
_entity.pdbx_description
1 polymer ?
#
loop_
_entity_poly.entity_id
_entity_poly.type
_entity_poly.pdbx_seq_one_letter_code
_entity_poly.pdbx_strand_id
1 'polypeptide(L)'
;MLSYIWFTFLYQPLFNALVWLYVNVAHQNLGWAVVWLTIFLRVLLLPFTIISYRDVGRQEKAQLEALKAARAYQGDLVAQKEIIRDIMRKNRISPWAKVLTLGVQLLVLVLLYQVFVRGITGEKVIKILYPSIDFPGKINTEFYGFDIGARHDFIWAGAAALYLFISIMFASRHRKHWDGASAVYVVLFPLATFFALWLLPMVKSLFILTTMIFSDTISVLKALLFPAKKT
;
A
#
# COMPACT_ATOMS: atom_id res chain seq x y z
N MET A 1 2.26 -11.03 26.17
CA MET A 1 0.85 -10.80 25.77
C MET A 1 0.75 -10.21 24.36
N LEU A 2 1.41 -9.10 24.05
CA LEU A 2 1.38 -8.49 22.71
C LEU A 2 1.91 -9.41 21.59
N SER A 3 3.00 -10.16 21.86
CA SER A 3 3.56 -11.14 20.92
C SER A 3 2.59 -12.27 20.58
N TYR A 4 1.82 -12.74 21.56
CA TYR A 4 0.80 -13.76 21.36
C TYR A 4 -0.34 -13.23 20.49
N ILE A 5 -0.85 -12.02 20.79
CA ILE A 5 -1.91 -11.39 19.98
C ILE A 5 -1.44 -11.19 18.54
N TRP A 6 -0.22 -10.67 18.37
CA TRP A 6 0.39 -10.49 17.05
C TRP A 6 0.50 -11.80 16.28
N PHE A 7 0.95 -12.87 16.95
CA PHE A 7 1.09 -14.17 16.32
C PHE A 7 -0.27 -14.76 15.95
N THR A 8 -1.19 -14.88 16.90
CA THR A 8 -2.46 -15.61 16.76
C THR A 8 -3.48 -14.89 15.87
N PHE A 9 -3.55 -13.55 15.92
CA PHE A 9 -4.59 -12.80 15.19
C PHE A 9 -4.11 -12.17 13.88
N LEU A 10 -2.80 -11.96 13.72
CA LEU A 10 -2.26 -11.28 12.53
C LEU A 10 -1.37 -12.21 11.72
N TYR A 11 -0.30 -12.74 12.31
CA TYR A 11 0.69 -13.53 11.59
C TYR A 11 0.15 -14.89 11.14
N GLN A 12 -0.43 -15.66 12.06
CA GLN A 12 -0.90 -17.02 11.79
C GLN A 12 -2.04 -17.04 10.76
N PRO A 13 -3.09 -16.20 10.84
CA PRO A 13 -4.14 -16.19 9.83
C PRO A 13 -3.62 -15.77 8.46
N LEU A 14 -2.73 -14.77 8.40
CA LEU A 14 -2.13 -14.34 7.13
C LEU A 14 -1.26 -15.44 6.52
N PHE A 15 -0.45 -16.11 7.33
CA PHE A 15 0.40 -17.22 6.87
C PHE A 15 -0.45 -18.38 6.33
N ASN A 16 -1.49 -18.75 7.05
CA ASN A 16 -2.43 -19.80 6.62
C ASN A 16 -3.15 -19.41 5.33
N ALA A 17 -3.61 -18.16 5.21
CA ALA A 17 -4.20 -17.66 3.97
C ALA A 17 -3.20 -17.71 2.79
N LEU A 18 -1.93 -17.36 3.03
CA LEU A 18 -0.88 -17.43 2.01
C LEU A 18 -0.63 -18.86 1.55
N VAL A 19 -0.49 -19.81 2.48
CA VAL A 19 -0.25 -21.22 2.15
C VAL A 19 -1.48 -21.83 1.48
N TRP A 20 -2.68 -21.50 1.93
CA TRP A 20 -3.91 -21.90 1.26
C TRP A 20 -3.98 -21.40 -0.19
N LEU A 21 -3.64 -20.13 -0.43
CA LEU A 21 -3.56 -19.56 -1.78
C LEU A 21 -2.46 -20.23 -2.60
N TYR A 22 -1.31 -20.54 -2.00
CA TYR A 22 -0.21 -21.24 -2.65
C TYR A 22 -0.64 -22.62 -3.17
N VAL A 23 -1.33 -23.40 -2.35
CA VAL A 23 -1.77 -24.76 -2.70
C VAL A 23 -2.93 -24.75 -3.69
N ASN A 24 -3.95 -23.91 -3.47
CA ASN A 24 -5.23 -24.03 -4.17
C ASN A 24 -5.38 -23.10 -5.38
N VAL A 25 -4.73 -21.93 -5.38
CA VAL A 25 -4.98 -20.88 -6.39
C VAL A 25 -3.74 -20.59 -7.23
N ALA A 26 -2.57 -20.58 -6.60
CA ALA A 26 -1.34 -20.13 -7.22
C ALA A 26 -0.52 -21.25 -7.87
N HIS A 27 -1.08 -22.45 -8.00
CA HIS A 27 -0.42 -23.62 -8.59
C HIS A 27 0.99 -23.87 -8.04
N GLN A 28 1.16 -23.78 -6.71
CA GLN A 28 2.44 -23.92 -6.03
C GLN A 28 3.49 -22.87 -6.44
N ASN A 29 3.06 -21.66 -6.80
CA ASN A 29 3.93 -20.51 -7.01
C ASN A 29 3.72 -19.46 -5.91
N LEU A 30 4.74 -19.20 -5.08
CA LEU A 30 4.62 -18.27 -3.97
C LEU A 30 4.41 -16.81 -4.41
N GLY A 31 4.91 -16.43 -5.59
CA GLY A 31 4.77 -15.06 -6.09
C GLY A 31 3.33 -14.76 -6.46
N TRP A 32 2.69 -15.70 -7.17
CA TRP A 32 1.26 -15.63 -7.44
C TRP A 32 0.42 -15.70 -6.15
N ALA A 33 0.83 -16.50 -5.16
CA ALA A 33 0.15 -16.54 -3.86
C ALA A 33 0.17 -15.16 -3.18
N VAL A 34 1.30 -14.46 -3.22
CA VAL A 34 1.43 -13.09 -2.69
C VAL A 34 0.58 -12.09 -3.48
N VAL A 35 0.55 -12.19 -4.81
CA VAL A 35 -0.30 -11.33 -5.65
C VAL A 35 -1.78 -11.51 -5.28
N TRP A 36 -2.26 -12.76 -5.21
CA TRP A 36 -3.64 -13.06 -4.83
C TRP A 36 -3.97 -12.62 -3.41
N LEU A 37 -3.05 -12.83 -2.46
CA LEU A 37 -3.21 -12.37 -1.08
C LEU A 37 -3.34 -10.85 -1.02
N THR A 38 -2.51 -10.15 -1.78
CA THR A 38 -2.54 -8.68 -1.87
C THR A 38 -3.88 -8.20 -2.41
N ILE A 39 -4.36 -8.79 -3.51
CA ILE A 39 -5.66 -8.47 -4.10
C ILE A 39 -6.78 -8.72 -3.08
N PHE A 40 -6.79 -9.88 -2.42
CA PHE A 40 -7.78 -10.23 -1.41
C PHE A 40 -7.82 -9.22 -0.26
N LEU A 41 -6.66 -8.87 0.31
CA LEU A 41 -6.57 -7.87 1.36
C LEU A 41 -7.02 -6.49 0.89
N ARG A 42 -6.69 -6.11 -0.35
CA ARG A 42 -7.13 -4.83 -0.91
C ARG A 42 -8.64 -4.80 -1.07
N VAL A 43 -9.25 -5.89 -1.54
CA VAL A 43 -10.72 -6.04 -1.63
C VAL A 43 -11.37 -5.93 -0.26
N LEU A 44 -10.83 -6.59 0.77
CA LEU A 44 -11.34 -6.51 2.14
C LEU A 44 -11.27 -5.07 2.70
N LEU A 45 -10.21 -4.33 2.35
CA LEU A 45 -9.97 -2.95 2.79
C LEU A 45 -10.59 -1.90 1.87
N LEU A 46 -11.21 -2.29 0.75
CA LEU A 46 -11.92 -1.39 -0.17
C LEU A 46 -12.97 -0.52 0.53
N PRO A 47 -13.89 -1.03 1.36
CA PRO A 47 -14.91 -0.19 1.98
C PRO A 47 -14.30 0.93 2.83
N PHE A 48 -13.26 0.62 3.62
CA PHE A 48 -12.51 1.61 4.38
C PHE A 48 -11.85 2.66 3.48
N THR A 49 -11.26 2.20 2.39
CA THR A 49 -10.59 3.04 1.40
C THR A 49 -11.59 3.99 0.72
N ILE A 50 -12.77 3.50 0.32
CA ILE A 50 -13.83 4.29 -0.33
C ILE A 50 -14.36 5.37 0.61
N ILE A 51 -14.57 5.05 1.89
CA ILE A 51 -14.97 6.04 2.91
C ILE A 51 -13.92 7.16 2.99
N SER A 52 -12.63 6.82 2.94
CA SER A 52 -11.55 7.82 2.91
C SER A 52 -11.57 8.71 1.66
N TYR A 53 -12.11 8.22 0.54
CA TYR A 53 -12.13 8.93 -0.76
C TYR A 53 -13.41 9.76 -1.01
N ARG A 54 -14.48 9.60 -0.22
CA ARG A 54 -15.78 10.25 -0.49
C ARG A 54 -15.72 11.78 -0.50
N ASP A 55 -14.72 12.37 0.16
CA ASP A 55 -14.61 13.82 0.36
C ASP A 55 -13.39 14.47 -0.30
N VAL A 56 -12.69 13.84 -1.26
CA VAL A 56 -11.45 14.40 -1.85
C VAL A 56 -11.63 15.85 -2.34
N GLY A 57 -12.72 16.17 -3.03
CA GLY A 57 -12.99 17.53 -3.52
C GLY A 57 -13.29 18.55 -2.39
N ARG A 58 -13.93 18.12 -1.30
CA ARG A 58 -14.12 18.97 -0.11
C ARG A 58 -12.81 19.15 0.65
N GLN A 59 -12.00 18.10 0.72
CA GLN A 59 -10.68 18.13 1.35
C GLN A 59 -9.73 19.08 0.63
N GLU A 60 -9.68 19.06 -0.69
CA GLU A 60 -8.81 19.96 -1.47
C GLU A 60 -9.22 21.43 -1.28
N LYS A 61 -10.51 21.73 -1.35
CA LYS A 61 -11.04 23.09 -1.11
C LYS A 61 -10.72 23.59 0.31
N ALA A 62 -10.97 22.76 1.32
CA ALA A 62 -10.68 23.12 2.71
C ALA A 62 -9.17 23.28 2.98
N GLN A 63 -8.32 22.46 2.35
CA GLN A 63 -6.86 22.61 2.45
C GLN A 63 -6.40 23.93 1.83
N LEU A 64 -6.93 24.31 0.67
CA LEU A 64 -6.63 25.59 0.04
C LEU A 64 -7.10 26.78 0.90
N GLU A 65 -8.29 26.70 1.48
CA GLU A 65 -8.82 27.71 2.41
C GLU A 65 -7.94 27.83 3.66
N ALA A 66 -7.55 26.70 4.26
CA ALA A 66 -6.66 26.66 5.41
C ALA A 66 -5.29 27.26 5.11
N LEU A 67 -4.71 26.95 3.95
CA LEU A 67 -3.41 27.50 3.54
C LEU A 67 -3.48 29.02 3.30
N LYS A 68 -4.58 29.51 2.73
CA LYS A 68 -4.81 30.96 2.53
C LYS A 68 -4.97 31.68 3.87
N ALA A 69 -5.76 31.12 4.80
CA ALA A 69 -5.95 31.68 6.13
C ALA A 69 -4.65 31.70 6.94
N ALA A 70 -3.83 30.65 6.85
CA ALA A 70 -2.54 30.56 7.54
C ALA A 70 -1.55 31.65 7.09
N ARG A 71 -1.64 32.15 5.84
CA ARG A 71 -0.79 33.26 5.37
C ARG A 71 -1.03 34.56 6.12
N ALA A 72 -2.21 34.77 6.70
CA ALA A 72 -2.48 35.96 7.51
C ALA A 72 -1.73 35.95 8.86
N TYR A 73 -1.23 34.78 9.30
CA TYR A 73 -0.51 34.58 10.56
C TYR A 73 0.99 34.29 10.33
N GLN A 74 1.58 34.87 9.27
CA GLN A 74 3.02 34.74 9.02
C GLN A 74 3.83 35.29 10.21
N GLY A 75 4.61 34.43 10.86
CA GLY A 75 5.39 34.75 12.06
C GLY A 75 4.96 34.03 13.34
N ASP A 76 3.73 33.49 13.38
CA ASP A 76 3.23 32.72 14.52
C ASP A 76 2.83 31.29 14.09
N LEU A 77 3.72 30.34 14.37
CA LEU A 77 3.52 28.93 14.06
C LEU A 77 2.37 28.29 14.87
N VAL A 78 2.06 28.81 16.05
CA VAL A 78 0.98 28.30 16.89
C VAL A 78 -0.36 28.73 16.31
N ALA A 79 -0.52 30.03 16.03
CA ALA A 79 -1.72 30.58 15.41
C ALA A 79 -2.00 29.96 14.02
N GLN A 80 -0.95 29.72 13.22
CA GLN A 80 -1.08 29.00 11.95
C GLN A 80 -1.63 27.58 12.12
N LYS A 81 -1.11 26.81 13.08
CA LYS A 81 -1.59 25.44 13.33
C LYS A 81 -3.04 25.44 13.82
N GLU A 82 -3.41 26.41 14.64
CA GLU A 82 -4.76 26.52 15.20
C GLU A 82 -5.79 26.86 14.12
N ILE A 83 -5.54 27.88 13.28
CA ILE A 83 -6.48 28.25 12.21
C ILE A 83 -6.66 27.12 11.19
N ILE A 84 -5.58 26.40 10.86
CA ILE A 84 -5.64 25.22 9.99
C ILE A 84 -6.53 24.15 10.63
N ARG A 85 -6.33 23.86 11.92
CA ARG A 85 -7.10 22.85 12.65
C ARG A 85 -8.59 23.21 12.68
N ASP A 86 -8.92 24.48 12.91
CA ASP A 86 -10.30 24.94 13.02
C ASP A 86 -11.04 24.86 11.68
N ILE A 87 -10.40 25.24 10.58
CA ILE A 87 -10.96 25.12 9.23
C ILE A 87 -11.18 23.64 8.86
N MET A 88 -10.23 22.76 9.21
CA MET A 88 -10.35 21.32 8.96
C MET A 88 -11.50 20.69 9.77
N ARG A 89 -11.68 21.10 11.04
CA ARG A 89 -12.79 20.66 11.91
C ARG A 89 -14.13 21.17 11.40
N LYS A 90 -14.22 22.45 10.99
CA LYS A 90 -15.44 23.05 10.44
C LYS A 90 -15.95 22.30 9.21
N ASN A 91 -15.03 21.82 8.38
CA ASN A 91 -15.33 21.03 7.19
C ASN A 91 -15.51 19.51 7.45
N ARG A 92 -15.49 19.07 8.72
CA ARG A 92 -15.59 17.65 9.15
C ARG A 92 -14.58 16.72 8.48
N ILE A 93 -13.40 17.23 8.16
CA ILE A 93 -12.36 16.42 7.53
C ILE A 93 -11.59 15.66 8.60
N SER A 94 -11.65 14.33 8.58
CA SER A 94 -10.87 13.48 9.49
C SER A 94 -9.50 13.15 8.87
N PRO A 95 -8.38 13.55 9.50
CA PRO A 95 -7.04 13.18 9.03
C PRO A 95 -6.72 11.69 9.26
N TRP A 96 -7.46 11.04 10.16
CA TRP A 96 -7.22 9.67 10.61
C TRP A 96 -7.47 8.61 9.54
N ALA A 97 -8.34 8.86 8.56
CA ALA A 97 -8.66 7.87 7.53
C ALA A 97 -7.41 7.48 6.71
N LYS A 98 -6.60 8.47 6.31
CA LYS A 98 -5.34 8.22 5.59
C LYS A 98 -4.33 7.48 6.44
N VAL A 99 -4.19 7.87 7.71
CA VAL A 99 -3.26 7.24 8.65
C VAL A 99 -3.65 5.78 8.91
N LEU A 100 -4.94 5.49 9.06
CA LEU A 100 -5.44 4.13 9.27
C LEU A 100 -5.12 3.23 8.08
N THR A 101 -5.41 3.68 6.85
CA THR A 101 -5.11 2.92 5.63
C THR A 101 -3.61 2.66 5.49
N LEU A 102 -2.77 3.69 5.73
CA LEU A 102 -1.31 3.55 5.69
C LEU A 102 -0.80 2.57 6.77
N GLY A 103 -1.36 2.64 7.98
CA GLY A 103 -1.01 1.76 9.09
C GLY A 103 -1.30 0.29 8.78
N VAL A 104 -2.47 0.00 8.19
CA VAL A 104 -2.80 -1.36 7.74
C VAL A 104 -1.84 -1.85 6.65
N GLN A 105 -1.47 -0.96 5.72
CA GLN A 105 -0.54 -1.32 4.65
C GLN A 105 0.86 -1.64 5.19
N LEU A 106 1.37 -0.87 6.14
CA LEU A 106 2.62 -1.16 6.83
C LEU A 106 2.55 -2.47 7.62
N LEU A 107 1.44 -2.72 8.31
CA LEU A 107 1.21 -3.96 9.05
C LEU A 107 1.32 -5.17 8.11
N VAL A 108 0.61 -5.17 6.99
CA VAL A 108 0.65 -6.27 6.01
C VAL A 108 2.07 -6.47 5.46
N LEU A 109 2.78 -5.38 5.14
CA LEU A 109 4.15 -5.44 4.64
C LEU A 109 5.11 -6.06 5.66
N VAL A 110 4.97 -5.73 6.95
CA VAL A 110 5.74 -6.35 8.04
C VAL A 110 5.42 -7.83 8.18
N LEU A 111 4.14 -8.21 8.09
CA LEU A 111 3.75 -9.62 8.17
C LEU A 111 4.31 -10.43 7.01
N LEU A 112 4.21 -9.93 5.77
CA LEU A 112 4.82 -10.60 4.60
C LEU A 112 6.32 -10.76 4.80
N TYR A 113 7.03 -9.74 5.26
CA TYR A 113 8.45 -9.86 5.58
C TYR A 113 8.72 -10.96 6.63
N GLN A 114 7.93 -11.02 7.71
CA GLN A 114 8.09 -12.04 8.74
C GLN A 114 7.83 -13.45 8.18
N VAL A 115 6.84 -13.61 7.30
CA VAL A 115 6.54 -14.90 6.68
C VAL A 115 7.73 -15.39 5.86
N PHE A 116 8.37 -14.53 5.08
CA PHE A 116 9.53 -14.92 4.28
C PHE A 116 10.77 -15.19 5.13
N VAL A 117 10.99 -14.42 6.20
CA VAL A 117 12.15 -14.60 7.09
C VAL A 117 11.98 -15.80 8.04
N ARG A 118 10.75 -16.10 8.50
CA ARG A 118 10.49 -17.10 9.56
C ARG A 118 9.77 -18.36 9.07
N GLY A 119 9.02 -18.27 7.98
CA GLY A 119 7.96 -19.22 7.63
C GLY A 119 8.21 -20.04 6.37
N ILE A 120 9.38 -19.98 5.73
CA ILE A 120 9.69 -20.80 4.53
C ILE A 120 10.59 -22.01 4.88
N THR A 121 11.14 -22.06 6.10
CA THR A 121 11.97 -23.19 6.55
C THR A 121 11.08 -24.37 6.99
N GLY A 122 11.04 -25.43 6.19
CA GLY A 122 10.03 -26.50 6.16
C GLY A 122 9.57 -27.09 7.51
N GLU A 123 10.46 -27.28 8.49
CA GLU A 123 10.09 -27.87 9.78
C GLU A 123 9.26 -26.93 10.68
N LYS A 124 9.43 -25.61 10.52
CA LYS A 124 8.69 -24.61 11.31
C LYS A 124 7.33 -24.29 10.70
N VAL A 125 7.13 -24.57 9.42
CA VAL A 125 5.88 -24.33 8.69
C VAL A 125 4.74 -25.13 9.28
N ILE A 126 4.96 -26.43 9.50
CA ILE A 126 3.94 -27.37 9.99
C ILE A 126 3.36 -26.90 11.34
N LYS A 127 4.16 -26.26 12.20
CA LYS A 127 3.73 -25.76 13.52
C LYS A 127 2.85 -24.51 13.45
N ILE A 128 2.85 -23.79 12.33
CA ILE A 128 2.08 -22.55 12.15
C ILE A 128 0.77 -22.83 11.40
N LEU A 129 0.78 -23.87 10.56
CA LEU A 129 -0.39 -24.26 9.76
C LEU A 129 -1.54 -24.75 10.64
N TYR A 130 -2.75 -24.41 10.24
CA TYR A 130 -3.95 -24.99 10.78
C TYR A 130 -4.09 -26.44 10.32
N PRO A 131 -4.71 -27.31 11.12
CA PRO A 131 -4.88 -28.73 10.78
C PRO A 131 -5.59 -28.96 9.44
N SER A 132 -6.37 -27.98 8.97
CA SER A 132 -7.12 -28.04 7.71
C SER A 132 -6.31 -27.66 6.47
N ILE A 133 -5.03 -27.30 6.60
CA ILE A 133 -4.17 -26.90 5.47
C ILE A 133 -3.05 -27.91 5.31
N ASP A 134 -3.05 -28.59 4.16
CA ASP A 134 -2.02 -29.55 3.82
C ASP A 134 -0.66 -28.87 3.65
N PHE A 135 0.37 -29.47 4.24
CA PHE A 135 1.74 -29.00 4.09
C PHE A 135 2.25 -29.36 2.69
N PRO A 136 2.58 -28.38 1.82
CA PRO A 136 2.95 -28.67 0.43
C PRO A 136 4.40 -29.16 0.24
N GLY A 137 5.11 -29.49 1.32
CA GLY A 137 6.52 -29.85 1.24
C GLY A 137 7.42 -28.64 1.00
N LYS A 138 8.28 -28.70 -0.03
CA LYS A 138 9.18 -27.61 -0.36
C LYS A 138 8.40 -26.47 -1.03
N ILE A 139 8.39 -25.30 -0.41
CA ILE A 139 7.75 -24.10 -0.96
C ILE A 139 8.63 -23.56 -2.10
N ASN A 140 8.04 -23.47 -3.30
CA ASN A 140 8.68 -22.84 -4.44
C ASN A 140 8.61 -21.32 -4.31
N THR A 141 9.76 -20.69 -4.10
CA THR A 141 9.91 -19.24 -3.98
C THR A 141 10.28 -18.57 -5.30
N GLU A 142 10.30 -19.29 -6.41
CA GLU A 142 10.60 -18.74 -7.72
C GLU A 142 9.37 -18.08 -8.36
N PHE A 143 9.58 -16.87 -8.86
CA PHE A 143 8.60 -16.09 -9.62
C PHE A 143 9.26 -15.57 -10.89
N TYR A 144 8.89 -16.14 -12.05
CA TYR A 144 9.47 -15.80 -13.35
C TYR A 144 11.02 -15.89 -13.39
N GLY A 145 11.58 -16.87 -12.69
CA GLY A 145 13.05 -17.06 -12.60
C GLY A 145 13.74 -16.24 -11.51
N PHE A 146 12.99 -15.49 -10.70
CA PHE A 146 13.52 -14.72 -9.57
C PHE A 146 13.08 -15.32 -8.25
N ASP A 147 13.99 -15.47 -7.30
CA ASP A 147 13.63 -15.83 -5.92
C ASP A 147 13.00 -14.62 -5.23
N ILE A 148 11.73 -14.76 -4.86
CA ILE A 148 10.94 -13.71 -4.20
C ILE A 148 11.51 -13.37 -2.81
N GLY A 149 12.26 -14.31 -2.20
CA GLY A 149 12.96 -14.10 -0.93
C GLY A 149 14.29 -13.35 -1.08
N ALA A 150 14.83 -13.25 -2.30
CA ALA A 150 16.11 -12.60 -2.53
C ALA A 150 16.02 -11.08 -2.30
N ARG A 151 17.14 -10.52 -1.82
CA ARG A 151 17.36 -9.08 -1.69
C ARG A 151 18.16 -8.58 -2.88
N HIS A 152 18.20 -7.26 -3.07
CA HIS A 152 18.94 -6.63 -4.17
C HIS A 152 18.43 -6.98 -5.57
N ASP A 153 17.13 -7.25 -5.68
CA ASP A 153 16.49 -7.42 -6.98
C ASP A 153 16.32 -6.06 -7.68
N PHE A 154 16.87 -5.95 -8.89
CA PHE A 154 16.81 -4.73 -9.70
C PHE A 154 15.55 -4.69 -10.56
N ILE A 155 15.05 -5.84 -11.01
CA ILE A 155 14.03 -5.90 -12.06
C ILE A 155 12.66 -5.53 -11.49
N TRP A 156 12.21 -6.16 -10.41
CA TRP A 156 10.91 -5.88 -9.83
C TRP A 156 10.90 -4.58 -9.02
N ALA A 157 12.01 -4.23 -8.37
CA ALA A 157 12.16 -2.91 -7.76
C ALA A 157 12.08 -1.79 -8.83
N GLY A 158 12.76 -1.98 -9.97
CA GLY A 158 12.71 -1.08 -11.12
C GLY A 158 11.32 -0.97 -11.71
N ALA A 159 10.63 -2.09 -11.92
CA ALA A 159 9.26 -2.12 -12.42
C ALA A 159 8.29 -1.38 -11.48
N ALA A 160 8.39 -1.59 -10.17
CA ALA A 160 7.57 -0.88 -9.17
C ALA A 160 7.83 0.63 -9.18
N ALA A 161 9.10 1.05 -9.23
CA ALA A 161 9.46 2.46 -9.29
C ALA A 161 9.02 3.13 -10.60
N LEU A 162 9.18 2.45 -11.74
CA LEU A 162 8.73 2.95 -13.03
C LEU A 162 7.21 3.08 -13.07
N TYR A 163 6.48 2.08 -12.57
CA TYR A 163 5.03 2.13 -12.47
C TYR A 163 4.58 3.32 -11.61
N LEU A 164 5.23 3.50 -10.44
CA LEU A 164 4.96 4.62 -9.55
C LEU A 164 5.22 5.98 -10.23
N PHE A 165 6.33 6.11 -10.96
CA PHE A 165 6.64 7.31 -11.73
C PHE A 165 5.55 7.62 -12.76
N ILE A 166 5.14 6.62 -13.56
CA ILE A 166 4.08 6.77 -14.55
C ILE A 166 2.74 7.14 -13.89
N SER A 167 2.39 6.49 -12.78
CA SER A 167 1.16 6.77 -12.02
C SER A 167 1.14 8.21 -11.49
N ILE A 168 2.26 8.71 -10.95
CA ILE A 168 2.39 10.11 -10.50
C ILE A 168 2.28 11.08 -11.67
N MET A 169 2.91 10.78 -12.80
CA MET A 169 2.83 11.59 -14.01
C MET A 169 1.39 11.69 -14.53
N PHE A 170 0.66 10.57 -14.53
CA PHE A 170 -0.74 10.54 -14.94
C PHE A 170 -1.63 11.33 -13.98
N ALA A 171 -1.44 11.15 -12.67
CA ALA A 171 -2.16 11.90 -11.63
C ALA A 171 -1.87 13.41 -11.70
N SER A 172 -0.68 13.80 -12.12
CA SER A 172 -0.25 15.20 -12.22
C SER A 172 -0.59 15.84 -13.57
N ARG A 173 -1.20 15.12 -14.52
CA ARG A 173 -1.52 15.60 -15.87
C ARG A 173 -2.41 16.85 -15.90
N HIS A 174 -3.24 17.05 -14.87
CA HIS A 174 -4.12 18.21 -14.75
C HIS A 174 -3.51 19.39 -14.00
N ARG A 175 -2.27 19.29 -13.50
CA ARG A 175 -1.59 20.40 -12.84
C ARG A 175 -1.11 21.40 -13.90
N LYS A 176 -1.67 22.61 -13.85
CA LYS A 176 -1.40 23.69 -14.81
C LYS A 176 -0.02 24.34 -14.64
N HIS A 177 0.59 24.21 -13.46
CA HIS A 177 1.92 24.76 -13.15
C HIS A 177 2.69 23.79 -12.24
N TRP A 178 3.96 23.58 -12.56
CA TRP A 178 4.88 22.77 -11.78
C TRP A 178 5.80 23.69 -11.00
N ASP A 179 5.65 23.71 -9.67
CA ASP A 179 6.64 24.31 -8.80
C ASP A 179 7.88 23.40 -8.68
N GLY A 180 9.04 23.99 -8.38
CA GLY A 180 10.29 23.24 -8.26
C GLY A 180 10.21 22.08 -7.25
N ALA A 181 9.44 22.24 -6.18
CA ALA A 181 9.23 21.20 -5.18
C ALA A 181 8.40 20.01 -5.71
N SER A 182 7.34 20.24 -6.50
CA SER A 182 6.59 19.14 -7.12
C SER A 182 7.44 18.41 -8.16
N ALA A 183 8.23 19.12 -8.96
CA ALA A 183 9.12 18.51 -9.94
C ALA A 183 10.13 17.57 -9.26
N VAL A 184 10.75 18.02 -8.15
CA VAL A 184 11.63 17.18 -7.34
C VAL A 184 10.90 15.97 -6.79
N TYR A 185 9.68 16.13 -6.25
CA TYR A 185 8.91 15.02 -5.70
C TYR A 185 8.65 13.91 -6.74
N VAL A 186 8.27 14.28 -7.96
CA VAL A 186 7.94 13.30 -9.02
C VAL A 186 9.14 12.43 -9.41
N VAL A 187 10.36 12.94 -9.31
CA VAL A 187 11.59 12.19 -9.62
C VAL A 187 12.14 11.49 -8.37
N LEU A 188 12.24 12.21 -7.25
CA LEU A 188 12.86 11.72 -6.03
C LEU A 188 12.08 10.57 -5.40
N PHE A 189 10.74 10.63 -5.40
CA PHE A 189 9.92 9.64 -4.70
C PHE A 189 9.96 8.25 -5.35
N PRO A 190 9.84 8.09 -6.69
CA PRO A 190 10.08 6.81 -7.35
C PRO A 190 11.51 6.30 -7.17
N LEU A 191 12.51 7.17 -7.24
CA LEU A 191 13.92 6.80 -7.08
C LEU A 191 14.21 6.33 -5.64
N ALA A 192 13.69 7.02 -4.63
CA ALA A 192 13.77 6.57 -3.24
C ALA A 192 13.04 5.24 -3.04
N THR A 193 11.88 5.05 -3.69
CA THR A 193 11.13 3.78 -3.64
C THR A 193 11.92 2.64 -4.26
N PHE A 194 12.61 2.88 -5.38
CA PHE A 194 13.51 1.91 -6.00
C PHE A 194 14.59 1.44 -5.02
N PHE A 195 15.33 2.37 -4.42
CA PHE A 195 16.40 2.02 -3.47
C PHE A 195 15.87 1.32 -2.21
N ALA A 196 14.72 1.76 -1.69
CA ALA A 196 14.09 1.14 -0.54
C ALA A 196 13.65 -0.30 -0.85
N LEU A 197 13.08 -0.53 -2.04
CA LEU A 197 12.66 -1.87 -2.48
C LEU A 197 13.85 -2.78 -2.80
N TRP A 198 14.90 -2.22 -3.40
CA TRP A 198 16.13 -2.94 -3.70
C TRP A 198 16.81 -3.48 -2.44
N LEU A 199 16.77 -2.74 -1.32
CA LEU A 199 17.32 -3.22 -0.04
C LEU A 199 16.52 -4.37 0.58
N LEU A 200 15.24 -4.49 0.22
CA LEU A 200 14.31 -5.41 0.86
C LEU A 200 14.10 -6.67 0.00
N PRO A 201 13.52 -7.74 0.57
CA PRO A 201 13.17 -8.91 -0.22
C PRO A 201 12.19 -8.56 -1.35
N MET A 202 12.38 -9.17 -2.52
CA MET A 202 11.60 -8.94 -3.74
C MET A 202 10.08 -9.05 -3.52
N VAL A 203 9.62 -9.87 -2.56
CA VAL A 203 8.20 -9.93 -2.16
C VAL A 203 7.57 -8.56 -1.96
N LYS A 204 8.32 -7.58 -1.45
CA LYS A 204 7.80 -6.24 -1.18
C LYS A 204 7.58 -5.48 -2.46
N SER A 205 8.45 -5.64 -3.45
CA SER A 205 8.28 -5.05 -4.78
C SER A 205 7.00 -5.57 -5.43
N LEU A 206 6.75 -6.88 -5.37
CA LEU A 206 5.50 -7.49 -5.86
C LEU A 206 4.28 -6.94 -5.12
N PHE A 207 4.32 -6.93 -3.79
CA PHE A 207 3.23 -6.40 -2.97
C PHE A 207 2.89 -4.95 -3.32
N ILE A 208 3.90 -4.08 -3.42
CA ILE A 208 3.71 -2.66 -3.73
C ILE A 208 3.19 -2.48 -5.16
N LEU A 209 3.75 -3.20 -6.14
CA LEU A 209 3.32 -3.11 -7.53
C LEU A 209 1.87 -3.56 -7.70
N THR A 210 1.49 -4.73 -7.15
CA THR A 210 0.10 -5.21 -7.19
C THR A 210 -0.86 -4.24 -6.50
N THR A 211 -0.43 -3.66 -5.38
CA THR A 211 -1.18 -2.66 -4.62
C THR A 211 -1.48 -1.41 -5.45
N MET A 212 -0.50 -0.92 -6.21
CA MET A 212 -0.65 0.24 -7.10
C MET A 212 -1.56 -0.08 -8.29
N ILE A 213 -1.32 -1.21 -8.96
CA ILE A 213 -2.14 -1.68 -10.09
C ILE A 213 -3.62 -1.83 -9.68
N PHE A 214 -3.86 -2.43 -8.52
CA PHE A 214 -5.22 -2.59 -7.99
C PHE A 214 -5.88 -1.23 -7.74
N SER A 215 -5.17 -0.28 -7.14
CA SER A 215 -5.68 1.08 -6.89
C SER A 215 -6.03 1.81 -8.19
N ASP A 216 -5.18 1.73 -9.19
CA ASP A 216 -5.41 2.40 -10.47
C ASP A 216 -6.58 1.74 -11.22
N THR A 217 -6.69 0.40 -11.15
CA THR A 217 -7.83 -0.35 -11.70
C THR A 217 -9.16 0.09 -11.09
N ILE A 218 -9.23 0.22 -9.76
CA ILE A 218 -10.44 0.67 -9.06
C ILE A 218 -10.77 2.12 -9.42
N SER A 219 -9.74 2.98 -9.55
CA SER A 219 -9.92 4.36 -9.97
C SER A 219 -10.55 4.46 -11.37
N VAL A 220 -10.05 3.66 -12.32
CA VAL A 220 -10.61 3.56 -13.68
C VAL A 220 -12.02 2.99 -13.68
N LEU A 221 -12.26 1.89 -12.95
CA LEU A 221 -13.58 1.26 -12.84
C LEU A 221 -14.63 2.25 -12.31
N LYS A 222 -14.28 3.01 -11.26
CA LYS A 222 -15.16 4.04 -10.70
C LYS A 222 -15.48 5.13 -11.72
N ALA A 223 -14.47 5.59 -12.48
CA ALA A 223 -14.67 6.59 -13.52
C ALA A 223 -15.59 6.11 -14.65
N LEU A 224 -15.54 4.81 -14.99
CA LEU A 224 -16.40 4.18 -15.98
C LEU A 224 -17.84 3.97 -15.46
N LEU A 225 -18.01 3.48 -14.23
CA LEU A 225 -19.33 3.16 -13.65
C LEU A 225 -20.09 4.40 -13.14
N PHE A 226 -19.37 5.40 -12.63
CA PHE A 226 -19.94 6.64 -12.09
C PHE A 226 -19.26 7.85 -12.75
N PRO A 227 -19.48 8.08 -14.04
CA PRO A 227 -18.93 9.26 -14.71
C PRO A 227 -19.44 10.51 -13.98
N ALA A 228 -18.51 11.36 -13.55
CA ALA A 228 -18.86 12.60 -12.87
C ALA A 228 -19.79 13.42 -13.78
N LYS A 229 -20.99 13.74 -13.28
CA LYS A 229 -21.90 14.66 -13.96
C LYS A 229 -21.15 15.99 -14.09
N LYS A 230 -20.86 16.40 -15.33
CA LYS A 230 -20.34 17.75 -15.61
C LYS A 230 -21.43 18.74 -15.20
N THR A 231 -21.29 19.34 -14.02
CA THR A 231 -22.03 20.53 -13.58
C THR A 231 -21.17 21.74 -13.82
#